data_AF-A0AA37J0Q3-F1
#
_entry.id   AF-A0AA37J0Q3-F1
#
_cell.length_a   1.000
_cell.length_b   1.000
_cell.length_c   1.000
_cell.angle_alpha   90.00
_cell.angle_beta   90.00
_cell.angle_gamma   90.00
#
_symmetry.space_group_name_H-M   'P 1'
#
loop_
_entity.id
_entity.type
_entity.pdbx_description
1 polymer ?
#
loop_
_entity_poly.entity_id
_entity_poly.type
_entity_poly.pdbx_seq_one_letter_code
_entity_poly.pdbx_strand_id
1 'polypeptide(L)'
;MADEKDGKWQCYIIPDLASWTGAAASDHTPIEFYDSYEQAAARFQELRSEPYNSEDLPAARLTFGVQREDPPSAADLLQVRQGKNYLVDDYTRMEAVNQSPEVMDILRQMRKDLGFDRVRVYERDAYGGFTGPKDMAFSRWKHPLKPMLRKSVLKELKKAPEPKKPQKKHRSKTSERE
;
A
#
# COMPACT_ATOMS: atom_id res chain seq x y z
N MET A 1 -20.09 24.02 8.89
CA MET A 1 -19.08 23.97 7.83
C MET A 1 -17.72 23.95 8.51
N ALA A 2 -17.20 22.77 8.83
CA ALA A 2 -15.83 22.62 9.30
C ALA A 2 -15.02 22.20 8.06
N ASP A 3 -14.41 23.19 7.41
CA ASP A 3 -13.39 22.98 6.38
C ASP A 3 -12.12 22.54 7.13
N GLU A 4 -12.07 21.26 7.54
CA GLU A 4 -10.86 20.67 8.11
C GLU A 4 -9.85 20.54 6.97
N LYS A 5 -8.90 21.48 6.95
CA LYS A 5 -7.65 21.39 6.19
C LYS A 5 -6.83 20.22 6.72
N ASP A 6 -7.27 18.99 6.48
CA ASP A 6 -6.39 17.84 6.56
C ASP A 6 -5.25 18.07 5.55
N GLY A 7 -4.01 18.10 6.03
CA GLY A 7 -2.83 18.25 5.19
C GLY A 7 -2.74 17.13 4.16
N LYS A 8 -2.19 17.47 2.98
CA LYS A 8 -2.01 16.56 1.85
C LYS A 8 -1.19 15.33 2.28
N TRP A 9 -1.61 14.14 1.85
CA TRP A 9 -0.82 12.93 2.04
C TRP A 9 0.34 12.86 1.04
N GLN A 10 1.51 12.48 1.51
CA GLN A 10 2.71 12.21 0.72
C GLN A 10 3.03 10.72 0.80
N CYS A 11 3.47 10.13 -0.30
CA CYS A 11 3.96 8.75 -0.32
C CYS A 11 5.42 8.73 0.13
N TYR A 12 5.84 7.66 0.79
CA TYR A 12 7.25 7.42 1.07
C TYR A 12 7.67 5.99 0.75
N ILE A 13 8.93 5.84 0.41
CA ILE A 13 9.61 4.56 0.19
C ILE A 13 10.78 4.46 1.17
N ILE A 14 10.88 3.31 1.86
CA ILE A 14 12.11 2.93 2.58
C ILE A 14 12.73 1.80 1.77
N PRO A 15 13.87 2.01 1.09
CA PRO A 15 14.46 1.01 0.22
C PRO A 15 14.74 -0.31 0.92
N ASP A 16 15.27 -0.24 2.15
CA ASP A 16 15.47 -1.40 2.98
C ASP A 16 15.21 -1.11 4.46
N LEU A 17 14.01 -1.43 4.94
CA LEU A 17 13.66 -1.29 6.36
C LEU A 17 14.55 -2.16 7.27
N ALA A 18 15.16 -3.24 6.76
CA ALA A 18 16.06 -4.07 7.56
C ALA A 18 17.34 -3.31 7.96
N SER A 19 17.79 -2.31 7.18
CA SER A 19 18.92 -1.46 7.56
C SER A 19 18.63 -0.61 8.80
N TRP A 20 17.36 -0.35 9.10
CA TRP A 20 16.93 0.43 10.26
C TRP A 20 16.84 -0.38 11.55
N THR A 21 16.76 -1.70 11.43
CA THR A 21 16.51 -2.61 12.55
C THR A 21 17.75 -3.42 12.95
N GLY A 22 18.89 -3.19 12.29
CA GLY A 22 20.10 -4.01 12.42
C GLY A 22 19.96 -5.42 11.85
N ALA A 23 18.87 -5.69 11.11
CA ALA A 23 18.62 -6.98 10.47
C ALA A 23 19.34 -7.12 9.12
N ALA A 24 19.67 -6.00 8.48
CA ALA A 24 20.57 -5.97 7.32
C ALA A 24 22.03 -5.79 7.78
N ALA A 25 22.96 -6.29 6.99
CA ALA A 25 24.40 -6.11 7.19
C ALA A 25 24.93 -4.78 6.57
N SER A 26 24.04 -3.88 6.15
CA SER A 26 24.35 -2.65 5.43
C SER A 26 23.98 -1.38 6.21
N ASP A 27 24.51 -0.24 5.77
CA ASP A 27 24.17 1.07 6.31
C ASP A 27 22.68 1.44 6.10
N HIS A 28 22.22 2.40 6.91
CA HIS A 28 20.85 2.91 6.85
C HIS A 28 20.50 3.48 5.47
N THR A 29 19.46 2.93 4.82
CA THR A 29 18.90 3.52 3.61
C THR A 29 17.99 4.71 3.95
N PRO A 30 18.09 5.87 3.27
CA PRO A 30 17.25 7.03 3.56
C PRO A 30 15.77 6.77 3.23
N ILE A 31 14.87 7.51 3.86
CA ILE A 31 13.45 7.56 3.49
C ILE A 31 13.31 8.49 2.29
N GLU A 32 12.74 7.98 1.20
CA GLU A 32 12.50 8.70 -0.05
C GLU A 32 11.03 9.18 -0.08
N PHE A 33 10.78 10.47 -0.28
CA PHE A 33 9.43 11.05 -0.27
C PHE A 33 8.95 11.45 -1.66
N TYR A 34 7.66 11.29 -1.93
CA TYR A 34 7.04 11.46 -3.24
C TYR A 34 5.68 12.14 -3.17
N ASP A 35 5.45 13.12 -4.03
CA ASP A 35 4.22 13.92 -4.04
C ASP A 35 3.04 13.22 -4.73
N SER A 36 3.30 12.11 -5.46
CA SER A 36 2.28 11.29 -6.11
C SER A 36 2.54 9.80 -5.93
N TYR A 37 1.44 9.03 -6.02
CA TYR A 37 1.47 7.58 -5.97
C TYR A 37 2.28 6.98 -7.13
N GLU A 38 2.16 7.52 -8.35
CA GLU A 38 2.82 6.97 -9.55
C GLU A 38 4.34 7.05 -9.44
N GLN A 39 4.88 8.13 -8.88
CA GLN A 39 6.32 8.27 -8.64
C GLN A 39 6.80 7.25 -7.61
N ALA A 40 6.11 7.13 -6.48
CA ALA A 40 6.44 6.15 -5.45
C ALA A 40 6.29 4.71 -5.94
N ALA A 41 5.26 4.40 -6.72
CA ALA A 41 5.01 3.08 -7.28
C ALA A 41 6.09 2.69 -8.31
N ALA A 42 6.50 3.62 -9.18
CA ALA A 42 7.59 3.40 -10.12
C ALA A 42 8.91 3.11 -9.38
N ARG A 43 9.23 3.90 -8.35
CA ARG A 43 10.40 3.66 -7.51
C ARG A 43 10.33 2.32 -6.78
N PHE A 44 9.18 1.99 -6.20
CA PHE A 44 8.97 0.71 -5.55
C PHE A 44 9.23 -0.44 -6.52
N GLN A 45 8.72 -0.37 -7.75
CA GLN A 45 8.94 -1.40 -8.77
C GLN A 45 10.40 -1.55 -9.18
N GLU A 46 11.15 -0.46 -9.28
CA GLU A 46 12.59 -0.47 -9.53
C GLU A 46 13.31 -1.27 -8.42
N LEU A 47 13.11 -0.85 -7.17
CA LEU A 47 13.74 -1.46 -6.00
C LEU A 47 13.25 -2.88 -5.73
N ARG A 48 12.03 -3.23 -6.16
CA ARG A 48 11.43 -4.55 -5.90
C ARG A 48 12.24 -5.71 -6.46
N SER A 49 13.05 -5.44 -7.49
CA SER A 49 13.91 -6.41 -8.16
C SER A 49 15.24 -6.66 -7.45
N GLU A 50 15.60 -5.83 -6.46
CA GLU A 50 16.84 -5.99 -5.71
C GLU A 50 16.94 -7.36 -5.02
N PRO A 51 18.10 -8.04 -5.05
CA PRO A 51 18.23 -9.42 -4.55
C PRO A 51 17.85 -9.56 -3.07
N TYR A 52 18.20 -8.57 -2.25
CA TYR A 52 17.97 -8.61 -0.81
C TYR A 52 16.49 -8.67 -0.43
N ASN A 53 15.59 -8.21 -1.31
CA ASN A 53 14.14 -8.30 -1.10
C ASN A 53 13.63 -9.75 -1.10
N SER A 54 14.42 -10.69 -1.61
CA SER A 54 14.09 -12.12 -1.69
C SER A 54 14.88 -12.98 -0.72
N GLU A 55 15.72 -12.38 0.13
CA GLU A 55 16.46 -13.12 1.17
C GLU A 55 15.50 -13.82 2.14
N ASP A 56 15.93 -14.98 2.64
CA ASP A 56 15.19 -15.75 3.63
C ASP A 56 15.35 -15.15 5.03
N LEU A 57 14.86 -13.92 5.18
CA LEU A 57 14.87 -13.18 6.44
C LEU A 57 13.42 -12.82 6.82
N PRO A 58 13.06 -12.96 8.10
CA PRO A 58 11.72 -12.61 8.56
C PRO A 58 11.48 -11.09 8.57
N ALA A 59 12.54 -10.27 8.48
CA ALA A 59 12.49 -8.81 8.49
C ALA A 59 11.81 -8.25 7.23
N ALA A 60 11.22 -7.05 7.35
CA ALA A 60 10.75 -6.32 6.17
C ALA A 60 11.97 -5.71 5.49
N ARG A 61 11.97 -5.76 4.16
CA ARG A 61 12.96 -5.11 3.32
C ARG A 61 12.34 -3.83 2.76
N LEU A 62 11.98 -3.78 1.48
CA LEU A 62 11.33 -2.64 0.86
C LEU A 62 9.96 -2.31 1.46
N THR A 63 9.73 -1.04 1.79
CA THR A 63 8.47 -0.52 2.36
C THR A 63 7.91 0.64 1.53
N PHE A 64 6.59 0.64 1.34
CA PHE A 64 5.81 1.77 0.82
C PHE A 64 4.82 2.20 1.92
N GLY A 65 4.86 3.46 2.31
CA GLY A 65 3.82 4.05 3.17
C GLY A 65 3.35 5.42 2.73
N VAL A 66 2.53 6.03 3.59
CA VAL A 66 1.99 7.38 3.41
C VAL A 66 2.16 8.17 4.70
N GLN A 67 2.40 9.48 4.57
CA GLN A 67 2.47 10.41 5.69
C GLN A 67 1.73 11.71 5.41
N ARG A 68 1.37 12.45 6.46
CA ARG A 68 0.99 13.86 6.40
C ARG A 68 1.54 14.58 7.63
N GLU A 69 1.78 15.88 7.50
CA GLU A 69 2.34 16.70 8.58
C GLU A 69 1.29 17.24 9.56
N ASP A 70 0.08 17.57 9.08
CA ASP A 70 -0.95 18.22 9.91
C ASP A 70 -2.37 17.68 9.67
N PRO A 71 -3.05 17.13 10.70
CA PRO A 71 -2.43 16.66 11.93
C PRO A 71 -1.53 15.45 11.62
N PRO A 72 -0.37 15.30 12.31
CA PRO A 72 0.67 14.36 11.93
C PRO A 72 0.15 12.92 11.96
N SER A 73 0.39 12.20 10.86
CA SER A 73 -0.01 10.79 10.74
C SER A 73 0.84 10.11 9.67
N ALA A 74 1.29 8.88 9.93
CA ALA A 74 2.04 8.08 8.98
C ALA A 74 1.69 6.59 9.14
N ALA A 75 1.66 5.86 8.04
CA ALA A 75 1.41 4.43 8.04
C ALA A 75 2.12 3.74 6.88
N ASP A 76 2.81 2.64 7.20
CA ASP A 76 3.21 1.66 6.20
C ASP A 76 1.96 1.01 5.60
N LEU A 77 1.94 0.86 4.28
CA LEU A 77 0.83 0.23 3.55
C LEU A 77 1.26 -1.10 2.92
N LEU A 78 2.50 -1.18 2.44
CA LEU A 78 3.03 -2.37 1.78
C LEU A 78 4.48 -2.61 2.19
N GLN A 79 4.81 -3.87 2.44
CA GLN A 79 6.17 -4.31 2.74
C GLN A 79 6.53 -5.52 1.89
N VAL A 80 7.80 -5.63 1.50
CA VAL A 80 8.36 -6.83 0.87
C VAL A 80 9.07 -7.66 1.93
N ARG A 81 8.72 -8.95 1.99
CA ARG A 81 9.37 -9.94 2.85
C ARG A 81 9.52 -11.23 2.07
N GLN A 82 10.73 -11.79 2.00
CA GLN A 82 11.01 -13.05 1.31
C GLN A 82 10.40 -13.09 -0.12
N GLY A 83 10.56 -11.99 -0.85
CA GLY A 83 10.09 -11.87 -2.23
C GLY A 83 8.57 -11.81 -2.39
N LYS A 84 7.80 -11.54 -1.33
CA LYS A 84 6.33 -11.41 -1.39
C LYS A 84 5.88 -10.04 -0.91
N ASN A 85 4.82 -9.53 -1.52
CA ASN A 85 4.18 -8.27 -1.18
C ASN A 85 3.17 -8.49 -0.04
N TYR A 86 3.46 -7.94 1.13
CA TYR A 86 2.61 -7.97 2.31
C TYR A 86 1.85 -6.64 2.44
N LEU A 87 0.52 -6.71 2.42
CA LEU A 87 -0.30 -5.62 2.93
C LEU A 87 -0.05 -5.47 4.44
N VAL A 88 0.25 -4.26 4.88
CA VAL A 88 0.29 -3.88 6.28
C VAL A 88 -1.11 -3.47 6.70
N ASP A 89 -1.65 -4.04 7.78
CA ASP A 89 -3.06 -3.84 8.17
C ASP A 89 -3.27 -2.71 9.19
N ASP A 90 -2.21 -2.00 9.58
CA ASP A 90 -2.23 -0.89 10.55
C ASP A 90 -3.22 0.20 10.18
N TYR A 91 -3.33 0.51 8.88
CA TYR A 91 -4.32 1.45 8.37
C TYR A 91 -5.74 1.12 8.84
N THR A 92 -6.08 -0.15 9.06
CA THR A 92 -7.42 -0.56 9.51
C THR A 92 -7.74 -0.13 10.94
N ARG A 93 -6.72 0.23 11.74
CA ARG A 93 -6.82 0.61 13.14
C ARG A 93 -6.56 2.10 13.37
N MET A 94 -6.14 2.84 12.33
CA MET A 94 -5.82 4.26 12.40
C MET A 94 -6.91 5.09 11.73
N GLU A 95 -7.70 5.85 12.51
CA GLU A 95 -8.84 6.62 12.00
C GLU A 95 -8.44 7.63 10.92
N ALA A 96 -7.37 8.41 11.17
CA ALA A 96 -6.83 9.37 10.20
C ALA A 96 -6.49 8.75 8.83
N VAL A 97 -6.06 7.49 8.83
CA VAL A 97 -5.69 6.76 7.61
C VAL A 97 -6.92 6.08 7.00
N ASN A 98 -7.75 5.42 7.83
CA ASN A 98 -8.89 4.65 7.32
C ASN A 98 -10.09 5.47 6.86
N GLN A 99 -10.22 6.71 7.33
CA GLN A 99 -11.24 7.66 6.90
C GLN A 99 -10.76 8.56 5.74
N SER A 100 -9.45 8.63 5.45
CA SER A 100 -8.90 9.45 4.36
C SER A 100 -9.26 8.88 2.98
N PRO A 101 -10.08 9.55 2.15
CA PRO A 101 -10.40 9.07 0.81
C PRO A 101 -9.15 8.92 -0.07
N GLU A 102 -8.20 9.84 0.06
CA GLU A 102 -6.93 9.85 -0.66
C GLU A 102 -6.10 8.59 -0.37
N VAL A 103 -5.91 8.25 0.91
CA VAL A 103 -5.17 7.03 1.27
C VAL A 103 -5.92 5.77 0.81
N MET A 104 -7.25 5.80 0.88
CA MET A 104 -8.06 4.69 0.38
C MET A 104 -7.97 4.52 -1.14
N ASP A 105 -7.78 5.61 -1.91
CA ASP A 105 -7.48 5.57 -3.34
C ASP A 105 -6.08 5.01 -3.61
N ILE A 106 -5.07 5.46 -2.85
CA ILE A 106 -3.70 4.92 -2.93
C ILE A 106 -3.71 3.40 -2.73
N LEU A 107 -4.39 2.88 -1.70
CA LEU A 107 -4.51 1.45 -1.46
C LEU A 107 -5.16 0.69 -2.61
N ARG A 108 -6.18 1.28 -3.26
CA ARG A 108 -6.85 0.68 -4.43
C ARG A 108 -5.89 0.59 -5.63
N GLN A 109 -5.18 1.67 -5.92
CA GLN A 109 -4.20 1.70 -7.00
C GLN A 109 -3.05 0.73 -6.72
N MET A 110 -2.52 0.75 -5.49
CA MET A 110 -1.48 -0.16 -5.02
C MET A 110 -1.84 -1.63 -5.22
N ARG A 111 -3.06 -2.01 -4.89
CA ARG A 111 -3.55 -3.38 -5.14
C ARG A 111 -3.56 -3.74 -6.63
N LYS A 112 -3.91 -2.79 -7.48
CA LYS A 112 -4.00 -2.99 -8.93
C LYS A 112 -2.62 -3.10 -9.57
N ASP A 113 -1.68 -2.24 -9.19
CA ASP A 113 -0.40 -2.10 -9.88
C ASP A 113 0.73 -2.92 -9.24
N LEU A 114 0.75 -3.02 -7.91
CA LEU A 114 1.78 -3.74 -7.15
C LEU A 114 1.32 -5.10 -6.65
N GLY A 115 0.02 -5.24 -6.35
CA GLY A 115 -0.55 -6.49 -5.86
C GLY A 115 -0.16 -6.80 -4.41
N PHE A 116 -0.98 -7.66 -3.78
CA PHE A 116 -0.78 -8.16 -2.42
C PHE A 116 -0.85 -9.69 -2.43
N ASP A 117 0.22 -10.32 -1.96
CA ASP A 117 0.30 -11.77 -1.82
C ASP A 117 -0.21 -12.20 -0.45
N ARG A 118 0.19 -11.45 0.57
CA ARG A 118 0.02 -11.80 1.97
C ARG A 118 -0.39 -10.60 2.79
N VAL A 119 -0.83 -10.85 4.01
CA VAL A 119 -1.11 -9.84 5.02
C VAL A 119 -0.56 -10.34 6.34
N ARG A 120 0.05 -9.44 7.10
CA ARG A 120 0.52 -9.73 8.45
C ARG A 120 -0.46 -9.11 9.44
N VAL A 121 -1.31 -9.95 10.02
CA VAL A 121 -2.44 -9.50 10.85
C VAL A 121 -2.03 -9.52 12.32
N TYR A 122 -2.33 -8.43 13.02
CA TYR A 122 -2.23 -8.37 14.47
C TYR A 122 -3.63 -8.47 15.08
N GLU A 123 -4.02 -9.69 15.46
CA GLU A 123 -5.31 -9.92 16.11
C GLU A 123 -5.25 -9.54 17.58
N ARG A 124 -6.36 -9.01 18.11
CA ARG A 124 -6.49 -8.81 19.55
C ARG A 124 -6.86 -10.12 20.24
N ASP A 125 -6.24 -10.41 21.37
CA ASP A 125 -6.66 -11.48 22.26
C ASP A 125 -7.92 -11.09 23.05
N ALA A 126 -8.44 -12.04 23.84
CA ALA A 126 -9.62 -11.86 24.67
C ALA A 126 -9.45 -10.78 25.76
N TYR A 127 -8.22 -10.40 26.08
CA TYR A 127 -7.86 -9.39 27.09
C TYR A 127 -7.56 -8.03 26.45
N GLY A 128 -7.71 -7.92 25.13
CA GLY A 128 -7.48 -6.70 24.38
C GLY A 128 -6.01 -6.42 24.02
N GLY A 129 -5.09 -7.32 24.37
CA GLY A 129 -3.69 -7.30 23.94
C GLY A 129 -3.53 -7.73 22.48
N PHE A 130 -2.44 -7.37 21.82
CA PHE A 130 -2.16 -7.87 20.47
C PHE A 130 -1.44 -9.22 20.55
N THR A 131 -2.00 -10.21 19.88
CA THR A 131 -1.30 -11.48 19.62
C THR A 131 -0.11 -11.25 18.68
N GLY A 132 0.84 -12.19 18.69
CA GLY A 132 1.93 -12.19 17.73
C GLY A 132 1.42 -12.15 16.28
N PRO A 133 2.21 -11.60 15.35
CA PRO A 133 1.77 -11.41 13.98
C PRO A 133 1.41 -12.74 13.31
N LYS A 134 0.21 -12.81 12.74
CA LYS A 134 -0.23 -13.96 11.94
C LYS A 134 -0.03 -13.68 10.47
N ASP A 135 0.74 -14.53 9.82
CA ASP A 135 0.91 -14.50 8.38
C ASP A 135 -0.26 -15.23 7.69
N MET A 136 -0.96 -14.52 6.78
CA MET A 136 -2.10 -15.05 6.05
C MET A 136 -2.00 -14.70 4.56
N ALA A 137 -2.42 -15.61 3.68
CA ALA A 137 -2.61 -15.29 2.27
C ALA A 137 -3.67 -14.18 2.11
N PHE A 138 -3.39 -13.16 1.30
CA PHE A 138 -4.29 -12.01 1.14
C PHE A 138 -5.69 -12.44 0.67
N SER A 139 -5.79 -13.47 -0.17
CA SER A 139 -7.06 -14.04 -0.64
C SER A 139 -7.95 -14.60 0.47
N ARG A 140 -7.36 -15.03 1.58
CA ARG A 140 -8.07 -15.58 2.76
C ARG A 140 -8.43 -14.51 3.78
N TRP A 141 -7.89 -13.29 3.62
CA TRP A 141 -8.06 -12.24 4.61
C TRP A 141 -9.50 -11.69 4.65
N LYS A 142 -10.03 -11.65 5.87
CA LYS A 142 -11.29 -11.00 6.19
C LYS A 142 -10.97 -9.61 6.72
N HIS A 143 -11.09 -8.62 5.84
CA HIS A 143 -10.83 -7.23 6.17
C HIS A 143 -11.69 -6.80 7.39
N PRO A 144 -11.08 -6.22 8.44
CA PRO A 144 -11.74 -6.05 9.75
C PRO A 144 -12.76 -4.91 9.82
N LEU A 145 -12.67 -3.90 8.93
CA LEU A 145 -13.64 -2.80 8.92
C LEU A 145 -15.02 -3.22 8.40
N LYS A 146 -16.07 -2.76 9.08
CA LYS A 146 -17.47 -3.13 8.82
C LYS A 146 -17.90 -2.75 7.38
N PRO A 147 -18.73 -3.58 6.71
CA PRO A 147 -19.21 -3.31 5.35
C PRO A 147 -19.87 -1.93 5.16
N MET A 148 -20.54 -1.40 6.19
CA MET A 148 -21.19 -0.08 6.10
C MET A 148 -20.21 1.09 6.01
N LEU A 149 -18.97 0.94 6.49
CA LEU A 149 -17.94 1.99 6.44
C LEU A 149 -17.12 1.98 5.14
N ARG A 150 -17.22 0.91 4.31
CA ARG A 150 -16.32 0.68 3.15
C ARG A 150 -16.90 -0.19 2.03
N LYS A 151 -18.15 0.00 1.61
CA LYS A 151 -18.73 -0.85 0.54
C LYS A 151 -17.93 -0.84 -0.79
N SER A 152 -17.16 0.21 -1.12
CA SER A 152 -16.37 0.29 -2.37
C SER A 152 -14.99 -0.37 -2.24
N VAL A 153 -14.19 0.05 -1.27
CA VAL A 153 -12.77 -0.34 -1.15
C VAL A 153 -12.61 -1.85 -1.03
N LEU A 154 -13.43 -2.49 -0.19
CA LEU A 154 -13.36 -3.93 0.10
C LEU A 154 -13.69 -4.78 -1.15
N LYS A 155 -14.62 -4.31 -1.97
CA LYS A 155 -15.03 -5.00 -3.20
C LYS A 155 -13.97 -4.86 -4.29
N GLU A 156 -13.31 -3.72 -4.36
CA GLU A 156 -12.29 -3.42 -5.37
C GLU A 156 -10.93 -4.02 -5.02
N LEU A 157 -10.53 -4.01 -3.74
CA LEU A 157 -9.28 -4.65 -3.31
C LEU A 157 -9.29 -6.18 -3.52
N LYS A 158 -10.46 -6.81 -3.43
CA LYS A 158 -10.63 -8.25 -3.62
C LYS A 158 -10.83 -8.65 -5.09
N LYS A 159 -11.14 -7.72 -5.98
CA LYS A 159 -11.15 -8.02 -7.42
C LYS A 159 -9.71 -8.17 -7.91
N ALA A 160 -9.44 -9.24 -8.65
CA ALA A 160 -8.17 -9.37 -9.37
C ALA A 160 -8.06 -8.22 -10.40
N PRO A 161 -6.85 -7.69 -10.68
CA PRO A 161 -6.68 -6.72 -11.75
C PRO A 161 -7.16 -7.34 -13.07
N GLU A 162 -8.20 -6.76 -13.67
CA GLU A 162 -8.67 -7.21 -14.99
C GLU A 162 -7.59 -6.91 -16.05
N PRO A 163 -7.31 -7.85 -16.97
CA PRO A 163 -6.37 -7.59 -18.06
C PRO A 163 -6.89 -6.43 -18.93
N LYS A 164 -6.05 -5.41 -19.14
CA LYS A 164 -6.37 -4.26 -19.99
C LYS A 164 -6.72 -4.75 -21.41
N LYS A 165 -8.00 -4.71 -21.79
CA LYS A 165 -8.41 -4.91 -23.18
C LYS A 165 -7.90 -3.73 -24.03
N PRO A 166 -7.35 -3.98 -25.24
CA PRO A 166 -6.85 -2.92 -26.10
C PRO A 166 -7.99 -2.02 -26.56
N GLN A 167 -7.89 -0.72 -26.25
CA GLN A 167 -8.82 0.29 -26.75
C GLN A 167 -8.67 0.40 -28.28
N LYS A 168 -9.73 0.04 -29.01
CA LYS A 168 -9.84 0.33 -30.45
C LYS A 168 -9.92 1.84 -30.64
N LYS A 169 -8.91 2.41 -31.29
CA LYS A 169 -8.92 3.80 -31.76
C LYS A 169 -10.08 4.00 -32.73
N HIS A 170 -11.08 4.78 -32.35
CA HIS A 170 -12.07 5.29 -33.29
C HIS A 170 -11.39 6.31 -34.20
N ARG A 171 -11.20 5.93 -35.46
CA ARG A 171 -10.72 6.77 -36.54
C ARG A 171 -11.91 7.61 -37.03
N SER A 172 -12.03 8.84 -36.54
CA SER A 172 -12.97 9.83 -37.07
C SER A 172 -12.58 10.17 -38.50
N LYS A 173 -13.46 9.85 -39.45
CA LYS A 173 -13.37 10.33 -40.83
C LYS A 173 -13.77 11.81 -40.84
N THR A 174 -12.84 12.69 -41.17
CA THR A 174 -13.11 14.05 -41.61
C THR A 174 -13.84 13.97 -42.94
N SER A 175 -15.03 14.56 -43.02
CA SER A 175 -15.77 14.76 -44.27
C SER A 175 -15.64 16.23 -44.63
N GLU A 176 -14.68 16.57 -45.49
CA GLU A 176 -14.75 17.78 -46.30
C GLU A 176 -16.00 17.71 -47.18
N ARG A 177 -16.76 18.80 -47.22
CA ARG A 177 -17.66 19.11 -48.33
C ARG A 177 -17.33 20.51 -48.81
N GLU A 178 -17.01 20.55 -50.10
CA GLU A 178 -16.97 21.71 -50.99
C GLU A 178 -18.31 22.47 -51.00
#